data_AF-A0A7C1TTL3-F1
#
_entry.id   AF-A0A7C1TTL3-F1
#
_cell.length_a   1.000
_cell.length_b   1.000
_cell.length_c   1.000
_cell.angle_alpha   90.00
_cell.angle_beta   90.00
_cell.angle_gamma   90.00
#
_symmetry.space_group_name_H-M   'P 1'
#
loop_
_entity.id
_entity.type
_entity.pdbx_description
1 polymer ?
#
loop_
_entity_poly.entity_id
_entity_poly.type
_entity_poly.pdbx_seq_one_letter_code
_entity_poly.pdbx_strand_id
1 'polypeptide(L)'
;MRIFFFILFLFILAGCGGGKGNTGGDGKVDGNGEGMVYESWLNDVNIFAFQLPPSRDVADTLGITVDVWEPVEDVSETKAQGRKAVPVPFVPAWPLESYAQWLKDTYGVDILDNYPCIDIQGNQVPVEDPQGLGEGMVFVCRALFIEKYRDLLERIIDDFLVPVKPDGVQIDEIHLFAPSVDWNMSDQTMEDFRSYLRDKYPEDELKNRFGIDDIDTFNYREYLSSNSMDSVFDDPNIDRRDEFRLFLYLSAREEVKGLIDYMRAKLGDVAVSGNTYSLWPEMLVFTGLLDFFAFENSFVTTVPRLVDWSGESFRFFGLYELGGVVSGGMGRIVPLPDLFDLKELSDRDDRSYYRLFVSEAFAMGENVLLPFDALTEGGGRYTIDEEILRPYTEFIREYLSLIRSGRRVKEIGVLYDWERSFRIGADGNYRYLFVTTALQEGQWQSGTILCGDGEIVESVPVIDDIIEYKAVVIPYGYSLEMSSCGEGVVQEYRNRGGSVIEVGENDTVDDILSMIDSLGLERIVDTGGERDVGVVLYRLGGDEMMMVLVNYDYDWNGKDFIEKRGIDINLRLPSDVVDVRNICTATPADSACLRRDFSLQGGILSFEFPDLEVLGIVRLNYGDG
;
A
#
# COMPACT_ATOMS: atom_id res chain seq x y z
N MET A 1 -12.93 -22.07 4.43
CA MET A 1 -11.62 -22.09 5.10
C MET A 1 -11.13 -20.64 5.05
N ARG A 2 -11.18 -19.89 6.16
CA ARG A 2 -10.77 -18.48 6.19
C ARG A 2 -9.33 -18.45 6.71
N ILE A 3 -8.38 -18.19 5.82
CA ILE A 3 -6.96 -18.10 6.14
C ILE A 3 -6.74 -16.72 6.78
N PHE A 4 -6.20 -16.69 7.99
CA PHE A 4 -5.65 -15.47 8.58
C PHE A 4 -4.22 -15.33 8.06
N PHE A 5 -3.95 -14.30 7.27
CA PHE A 5 -2.60 -13.98 6.85
C PHE A 5 -1.97 -13.00 7.86
N PHE A 6 -1.13 -13.54 8.73
CA PHE A 6 -0.03 -12.75 9.29
C PHE A 6 1.16 -12.99 8.38
N ILE A 7 1.47 -12.02 7.54
CA ILE A 7 2.66 -12.08 6.70
C ILE A 7 3.84 -11.61 7.54
N LEU A 8 4.68 -12.56 7.92
CA LEU A 8 5.96 -12.28 8.54
C LEU A 8 7.02 -12.26 7.44
N PHE A 9 7.55 -11.08 7.12
CA PHE A 9 8.81 -10.99 6.40
C PHE A 9 9.90 -11.25 7.43
N LEU A 10 10.54 -12.39 7.29
CA LEU A 10 11.51 -12.89 8.24
C LEU A 10 12.91 -12.50 7.74
N PHE A 11 13.37 -11.30 8.09
CA PHE A 11 14.78 -10.90 7.90
C PHE A 11 15.64 -11.55 9.00
N ILE A 12 15.85 -12.86 8.94
CA ILE A 12 16.73 -13.54 9.91
C ILE A 12 18.17 -13.62 9.40
N LEU A 13 19.06 -12.94 10.11
CA LEU A 13 20.41 -13.44 10.34
C LEU A 13 20.51 -13.91 11.79
N ALA A 14 20.47 -15.23 11.98
CA ALA A 14 20.65 -15.86 13.28
C ALA A 14 22.14 -15.79 13.67
N GLY A 15 22.39 -15.25 14.86
CA GLY A 15 23.71 -15.26 15.46
C GLY A 15 24.18 -16.67 15.80
N CYS A 16 25.44 -16.96 15.49
CA CYS A 16 26.19 -18.03 16.12
C CYS A 16 27.33 -17.42 16.93
N GLY A 17 27.28 -17.62 18.24
CA GLY A 17 28.42 -17.38 19.13
C GLY A 17 29.55 -18.37 18.81
N GLY A 18 30.77 -17.85 18.75
CA GLY A 18 31.99 -18.64 18.57
C GLY A 18 33.22 -17.76 18.58
N GLY A 19 33.70 -17.39 19.76
CA GLY A 19 34.74 -16.37 19.92
C GLY A 19 36.16 -16.77 19.53
N LYS A 20 37.02 -15.74 19.47
CA LYS A 20 38.31 -15.63 20.18
C LYS A 20 38.90 -14.23 19.92
N GLY A 21 39.12 -13.46 20.99
CA GLY A 21 39.88 -12.21 20.86
C GLY A 21 39.85 -11.31 22.09
N ASN A 22 40.68 -11.61 23.08
CA ASN A 22 41.12 -10.76 24.20
C ASN A 22 41.01 -9.24 23.99
N THR A 23 40.23 -8.56 24.85
CA THR A 23 40.69 -7.39 25.64
C THR A 23 39.82 -7.24 26.87
N GLY A 24 40.45 -7.12 28.05
CA GLY A 24 39.81 -7.17 29.36
C GLY A 24 38.95 -5.95 29.70
N GLY A 25 37.91 -6.21 30.48
CA GLY A 25 37.07 -5.24 31.15
C GLY A 25 36.02 -5.98 31.96
N ASP A 26 36.23 -6.13 33.26
CA ASP A 26 35.31 -6.81 34.18
C ASP A 26 33.99 -6.02 34.31
N GLY A 27 32.94 -6.53 33.66
CA GLY A 27 31.55 -6.17 33.90
C GLY A 27 30.69 -7.42 33.86
N LYS A 28 30.36 -7.97 35.04
CA LYS A 28 29.44 -9.10 35.16
C LYS A 28 28.02 -8.63 34.83
N VAL A 29 27.42 -9.20 33.79
CA VAL A 29 25.97 -9.23 33.58
C VAL A 29 25.53 -10.68 33.82
N ASP A 30 24.64 -10.86 34.78
CA ASP A 30 24.14 -12.17 35.18
C ASP A 30 23.21 -12.73 34.08
N GLY A 31 23.64 -13.85 33.48
CA GLY A 31 22.87 -14.59 32.48
C GLY A 31 21.85 -15.51 33.15
N ASN A 32 20.61 -15.02 33.25
CA ASN A 32 19.40 -15.81 33.44
C ASN A 32 18.29 -15.17 32.59
N GLY A 33 18.43 -15.23 31.27
CA GLY A 33 17.34 -14.95 30.35
C GLY A 33 16.68 -16.28 30.00
N GLU A 34 15.51 -16.55 30.59
CA GLU A 34 14.63 -17.63 30.16
C GLU A 34 14.32 -17.44 28.67
N GLY A 35 14.55 -18.48 27.86
CA GLY A 35 14.19 -18.47 26.45
C GLY A 35 12.69 -18.25 26.30
N MET A 36 12.31 -17.07 25.83
CA MET A 36 10.91 -16.73 25.59
C MET A 36 10.33 -17.61 24.49
N VAL A 37 9.11 -18.07 24.76
CA VAL A 37 8.30 -19.00 23.99
C VAL A 37 7.78 -18.31 22.72
N TYR A 38 8.61 -18.22 21.67
CA TYR A 38 8.18 -17.78 20.34
C TYR A 38 7.38 -18.87 19.58
N GLU A 39 7.37 -20.11 20.09
CA GLU A 39 7.21 -21.30 19.25
C GLU A 39 5.79 -21.77 18.92
N SER A 40 4.69 -21.26 19.50
CA SER A 40 3.38 -21.92 19.25
C SER A 40 2.54 -21.36 18.09
N TRP A 41 2.75 -20.11 17.69
CA TRP A 41 1.82 -19.36 16.83
C TRP A 41 2.36 -19.03 15.43
N LEU A 42 3.69 -18.97 15.27
CA LEU A 42 4.37 -18.77 13.98
C LEU A 42 4.45 -20.04 13.11
N ASN A 43 3.85 -21.14 13.55
CA ASN A 43 4.07 -22.47 12.97
C ASN A 43 3.17 -22.85 11.79
N ASP A 44 2.23 -21.98 11.40
CA ASP A 44 1.12 -22.38 10.54
C ASP A 44 1.10 -21.72 9.14
N VAL A 45 2.02 -20.80 8.82
CA VAL A 45 2.08 -20.17 7.48
C VAL A 45 3.51 -19.95 7.00
N ASN A 46 3.80 -20.29 5.74
CA ASN A 46 5.06 -20.08 5.05
C ASN A 46 4.89 -18.99 3.98
N ILE A 47 5.34 -17.76 4.25
CA ILE A 47 5.20 -16.65 3.31
C ILE A 47 6.58 -16.24 2.80
N PHE A 48 6.68 -16.02 1.49
CA PHE A 48 7.95 -15.81 0.79
C PHE A 48 7.99 -14.45 0.12
N ALA A 49 9.12 -13.79 0.31
CA ALA A 49 9.45 -12.48 -0.21
C ALA A 49 10.55 -12.60 -1.27
N PHE A 50 10.33 -12.07 -2.47
CA PHE A 50 11.42 -11.64 -3.31
C PHE A 50 11.79 -10.20 -2.93
N GLN A 51 13.05 -9.79 -3.10
CA GLN A 51 13.50 -8.41 -2.90
C GLN A 51 14.60 -8.05 -3.92
N LEU A 52 14.64 -6.80 -4.38
CA LEU A 52 15.75 -6.21 -5.16
C LEU A 52 16.75 -5.46 -4.24
N PRO A 53 18.05 -5.33 -4.59
CA PRO A 53 19.14 -5.23 -3.60
C PRO A 53 19.36 -3.82 -2.99
N PRO A 54 19.74 -3.75 -1.68
CA PRO A 54 20.41 -2.59 -1.03
C PRO A 54 21.94 -2.79 -0.74
N SER A 55 22.69 -1.79 -0.23
CA SER A 55 24.18 -1.66 -0.38
C SER A 55 25.10 -2.47 0.52
N ARG A 56 26.31 -2.68 -0.03
CA ARG A 56 27.52 -3.23 0.60
C ARG A 56 28.44 -2.18 1.26
N ASP A 57 28.30 -0.89 0.96
CA ASP A 57 29.31 0.16 1.29
C ASP A 57 29.45 0.49 2.79
N VAL A 58 28.54 0.00 3.63
CA VAL A 58 28.59 0.23 5.08
C VAL A 58 29.38 -0.85 5.84
N ALA A 59 29.59 -2.03 5.25
CA ALA A 59 30.39 -3.09 5.87
C ALA A 59 31.89 -2.74 5.93
N ASP A 60 32.40 -2.13 4.86
CA ASP A 60 33.83 -1.79 4.73
C ASP A 60 34.23 -0.58 5.60
N THR A 61 33.31 0.35 5.83
CA THR A 61 33.55 1.53 6.68
C THR A 61 33.63 1.19 8.18
N LEU A 62 32.97 0.10 8.60
CA LEU A 62 32.91 -0.32 10.01
C LEU A 62 33.94 -1.39 10.39
N GLY A 63 34.75 -1.87 9.44
CA GLY A 63 35.79 -2.88 9.70
C GLY A 63 35.22 -4.23 10.14
N ILE A 64 33.96 -4.52 9.83
CA ILE A 64 33.31 -5.79 10.13
C ILE A 64 33.59 -6.75 8.99
N THR A 65 34.29 -7.85 9.27
CA THR A 65 34.43 -8.95 8.32
C THR A 65 33.10 -9.68 8.24
N VAL A 66 32.34 -9.49 7.16
CA VAL A 66 31.17 -10.31 6.86
C VAL A 66 31.69 -11.61 6.25
N ASP A 67 31.63 -12.71 7.01
CA ASP A 67 31.76 -14.05 6.43
C ASP A 67 30.56 -14.25 5.49
N VAL A 68 30.84 -14.19 4.19
CA VAL A 68 29.89 -14.48 3.12
C VAL A 68 29.44 -15.92 3.30
N TRP A 69 28.16 -16.13 3.58
CA TRP A 69 27.59 -17.48 3.63
C TRP A 69 27.59 -18.11 2.24
N GLU A 70 28.09 -19.34 2.16
CA GLU A 70 27.77 -20.26 1.07
C GLU A 70 26.25 -20.54 1.12
N PRO A 71 25.60 -20.77 -0.04
CA PRO A 71 24.19 -21.16 -0.08
C PRO A 71 23.96 -22.36 0.86
N VAL A 72 22.81 -22.40 1.54
CA VAL A 72 22.45 -23.55 2.38
C VAL A 72 22.38 -24.77 1.45
N GLU A 73 23.45 -25.57 1.42
CA GLU A 73 23.55 -26.77 0.59
C GLU A 73 22.52 -27.84 1.01
N ASP A 74 21.91 -27.68 2.19
CA ASP A 74 20.96 -28.66 2.73
C ASP A 74 19.76 -28.02 3.48
N VAL A 75 18.68 -27.78 2.72
CA VAL A 75 17.35 -27.35 3.22
C VAL A 75 16.77 -28.34 4.26
N SER A 76 17.31 -29.55 4.38
CA SER A 76 16.85 -30.53 5.36
C SER A 76 17.18 -30.15 6.81
N GLU A 77 18.23 -29.33 7.04
CA GLU A 77 18.64 -28.93 8.38
C GLU A 77 17.71 -27.87 8.99
N THR A 78 17.15 -26.97 8.16
CA THR A 78 16.13 -25.99 8.57
C THR A 78 14.83 -26.68 8.98
N LYS A 79 14.42 -27.73 8.23
CA LYS A 79 13.26 -28.57 8.57
C LYS A 79 13.47 -29.38 9.86
N ALA A 80 14.71 -29.76 10.18
CA ALA A 80 15.02 -30.51 11.40
C ALA A 80 14.86 -29.66 12.69
N GLN A 81 14.88 -28.33 12.57
CA GLN A 81 14.71 -27.39 13.70
C GLN A 81 13.26 -26.94 13.93
N GLY A 82 12.28 -27.52 13.21
CA GLY A 82 10.87 -27.17 13.37
C GLY A 82 10.47 -25.78 12.85
N ARG A 83 11.41 -25.01 12.31
CA ARG A 83 11.17 -23.71 11.67
C ARG A 83 10.64 -23.96 10.25
N LYS A 84 9.39 -23.57 9.98
CA LYS A 84 8.80 -23.69 8.63
C LYS A 84 9.02 -22.48 7.73
N ALA A 85 9.44 -21.34 8.29
CA ALA A 85 10.03 -20.28 7.49
C ALA A 85 11.40 -20.78 6.99
N VAL A 86 11.47 -21.13 5.71
CA VAL A 86 12.74 -21.37 5.02
C VAL A 86 13.21 -20.00 4.55
N PRO A 87 14.23 -19.38 5.17
CA PRO A 87 14.89 -18.26 4.54
C PRO A 87 15.46 -18.78 3.22
N VAL A 88 14.87 -18.36 2.11
CA VAL A 88 15.56 -18.46 0.82
C VAL A 88 16.82 -17.62 0.98
N PRO A 89 17.96 -18.00 0.37
CA PRO A 89 19.04 -17.06 0.21
C PRO A 89 18.45 -15.78 -0.37
N PHE A 90 18.35 -14.79 0.52
CA PHE A 90 18.36 -13.39 0.18
C PHE A 90 19.45 -13.30 -0.89
N VAL A 91 19.10 -12.96 -2.13
CA VAL A 91 20.15 -12.55 -3.06
C VAL A 91 20.71 -11.32 -2.37
N PRO A 92 21.88 -11.41 -1.72
CA PRO A 92 22.35 -10.29 -0.94
C PRO A 92 22.51 -9.17 -1.95
N ALA A 93 22.01 -7.99 -1.64
CA ALA A 93 22.81 -6.78 -1.51
C ALA A 93 24.21 -6.86 -2.12
N TRP A 94 24.30 -7.19 -3.40
CA TRP A 94 25.53 -7.34 -4.14
C TRP A 94 25.61 -6.06 -4.95
N PRO A 95 26.74 -5.33 -4.91
CA PRO A 95 26.97 -4.25 -5.87
C PRO A 95 26.53 -4.75 -7.22
N LEU A 96 25.82 -3.93 -7.98
CA LEU A 96 25.22 -4.35 -9.24
C LEU A 96 26.15 -5.21 -10.11
N GLU A 97 27.44 -4.86 -10.16
CA GLU A 97 28.49 -5.64 -10.82
C GLU A 97 28.63 -7.06 -10.28
N SER A 98 28.60 -7.25 -8.97
CA SER A 98 28.62 -8.57 -8.32
C SER A 98 27.34 -9.35 -8.61
N TYR A 99 26.15 -8.74 -8.54
CA TYR A 99 24.89 -9.43 -8.86
C TYR A 99 24.80 -9.83 -10.33
N ALA A 100 25.18 -8.91 -11.23
CA ALA A 100 25.29 -9.19 -12.65
C ALA A 100 26.31 -10.30 -12.94
N GLN A 101 27.46 -10.28 -12.26
CA GLN A 101 28.46 -11.33 -12.37
C GLN A 101 27.94 -12.66 -11.83
N TRP A 102 27.17 -12.67 -10.74
CA TRP A 102 26.51 -13.87 -10.23
C TRP A 102 25.51 -14.46 -11.22
N LEU A 103 24.67 -13.62 -11.82
CA LEU A 103 23.72 -14.02 -12.85
C LEU A 103 24.45 -14.58 -14.07
N LYS A 104 25.55 -13.95 -14.45
CA LYS A 104 26.43 -14.40 -15.53
C LYS A 104 27.08 -15.74 -15.20
N ASP A 105 27.59 -15.92 -14.00
CA ASP A 105 28.29 -17.13 -13.58
C ASP A 105 27.33 -18.31 -13.34
N THR A 106 26.17 -18.02 -12.74
CA THR A 106 25.19 -19.03 -12.31
C THR A 106 24.24 -19.43 -13.43
N TYR A 107 23.79 -18.44 -14.22
CA TYR A 107 22.75 -18.64 -15.24
C TYR A 107 23.23 -18.34 -16.66
N GLY A 108 24.46 -17.85 -16.85
CA GLY A 108 24.96 -17.44 -18.16
C GLY A 108 24.35 -16.12 -18.66
N VAL A 109 23.73 -15.33 -17.78
CA VAL A 109 23.02 -14.10 -18.14
C VAL A 109 23.89 -12.89 -17.81
N ASP A 110 24.47 -12.28 -18.85
CA ASP A 110 25.24 -11.04 -18.72
C ASP A 110 24.34 -9.82 -18.91
N ILE A 111 23.83 -9.28 -17.80
CA ILE A 111 22.85 -8.19 -17.80
C ILE A 111 23.46 -6.79 -18.04
N LEU A 112 24.74 -6.58 -17.73
CA LEU A 112 25.36 -5.24 -17.79
C LEU A 112 25.88 -4.88 -19.18
N ASP A 113 26.46 -5.83 -19.91
CA ASP A 113 27.15 -5.52 -21.16
C ASP A 113 26.23 -5.51 -22.40
N ASN A 114 24.96 -5.94 -22.28
CA ASN A 114 24.15 -6.28 -23.45
C ASN A 114 22.77 -5.61 -23.56
N TYR A 115 22.25 -4.94 -22.52
CA TYR A 115 20.85 -4.50 -22.50
C TYR A 115 20.61 -3.10 -21.92
N PRO A 116 21.30 -2.07 -22.42
CA PRO A 116 21.08 -0.72 -21.93
C PRO A 116 19.68 -0.23 -22.30
N CYS A 117 19.04 0.42 -21.34
CA CYS A 117 17.95 1.35 -21.58
C CYS A 117 18.38 2.37 -22.64
N ILE A 118 17.41 2.86 -23.43
CA ILE A 118 17.66 3.83 -24.49
C ILE A 118 16.87 5.08 -24.15
N ASP A 119 17.54 6.23 -24.08
CA ASP A 119 16.87 7.53 -23.87
C ASP A 119 16.22 8.06 -25.16
N ILE A 120 15.56 9.21 -25.04
CA ILE A 120 14.90 9.89 -26.15
C ILE A 120 15.90 10.26 -27.27
N GLN A 121 17.15 10.56 -26.93
CA GLN A 121 18.21 10.91 -27.89
C GLN A 121 18.86 9.68 -28.53
N GLY A 122 18.44 8.46 -28.16
CA GLY A 122 18.98 7.20 -28.66
C GLY A 122 20.29 6.79 -28.00
N ASN A 123 20.70 7.46 -26.92
CA ASN A 123 21.87 7.05 -26.16
C ASN A 123 21.51 5.89 -25.25
N GLN A 124 22.50 5.06 -24.98
CA GLN A 124 22.43 4.07 -23.91
C GLN A 124 22.42 4.82 -22.59
N VAL A 125 21.36 4.65 -21.81
CA VAL A 125 21.32 5.11 -20.42
C VAL A 125 22.22 4.14 -19.65
N PRO A 126 23.37 4.61 -19.14
CA PRO A 126 24.22 3.76 -18.33
C PRO A 126 23.41 3.34 -17.10
N VAL A 127 23.72 2.17 -16.56
CA VAL A 127 23.18 1.79 -15.26
C VAL A 127 23.93 2.58 -14.19
N GLU A 128 23.59 3.87 -14.11
CA GLU A 128 24.10 4.78 -13.10
C GLU A 128 23.07 4.90 -11.99
N ASP A 129 23.56 4.99 -10.76
CA ASP A 129 22.82 5.35 -9.56
C ASP A 129 22.23 6.76 -9.73
N PRO A 130 20.94 6.90 -10.09
CA PRO A 130 20.38 8.20 -10.39
C PRO A 130 20.08 8.99 -9.11
N GLN A 131 20.15 8.37 -7.93
CA GLN A 131 19.83 9.01 -6.66
C GLN A 131 21.08 9.38 -5.84
N GLY A 132 22.28 8.96 -6.27
CA GLY A 132 23.51 9.15 -5.50
C GLY A 132 23.50 8.36 -4.18
N LEU A 133 22.74 7.26 -4.14
CA LEU A 133 22.63 6.34 -3.01
C LEU A 133 23.83 5.38 -2.86
N GLY A 134 24.84 5.49 -3.73
CA GLY A 134 25.98 4.57 -3.81
C GLY A 134 25.68 3.28 -4.59
N GLU A 135 24.47 3.14 -5.14
CA GLU A 135 23.97 1.90 -5.73
C GLU A 135 23.17 2.16 -7.00
N GLY A 136 23.64 1.64 -8.12
CA GLY A 136 22.93 1.71 -9.39
C GLY A 136 21.58 1.01 -9.30
N MET A 137 20.48 1.75 -9.09
CA MET A 137 19.14 1.21 -9.35
C MET A 137 19.06 0.89 -10.84
N VAL A 138 18.90 -0.40 -11.16
CA VAL A 138 18.70 -0.84 -12.54
C VAL A 138 17.25 -0.64 -12.89
N PHE A 139 16.96 0.38 -13.68
CA PHE A 139 15.67 0.44 -14.35
C PHE A 139 15.64 -0.64 -15.42
N VAL A 140 14.67 -1.55 -15.30
CA VAL A 140 14.50 -2.65 -16.22
C VAL A 140 13.92 -2.13 -17.53
N CYS A 141 14.66 -2.26 -18.64
CA CYS A 141 14.17 -1.88 -19.96
C CYS A 141 13.62 -3.05 -20.78
N ARG A 142 12.54 -2.79 -21.52
CA ARG A 142 11.56 -3.80 -21.96
C ARG A 142 12.09 -4.77 -23.03
N ALA A 143 12.73 -4.23 -24.05
CA ALA A 143 12.89 -4.88 -25.36
C ALA A 143 13.65 -6.21 -25.41
N LEU A 144 14.51 -6.49 -24.45
CA LEU A 144 15.34 -7.70 -24.44
C LEU A 144 15.48 -8.33 -23.06
N PHE A 145 15.04 -7.62 -22.02
CA PHE A 145 15.07 -8.10 -20.65
C PHE A 145 13.95 -9.09 -20.38
N ILE A 146 12.78 -8.94 -21.03
CA ILE A 146 11.60 -9.79 -20.78
C ILE A 146 11.90 -11.28 -20.90
N GLU A 147 12.43 -11.78 -22.03
CA GLU A 147 12.58 -13.23 -22.22
C GLU A 147 13.61 -13.82 -21.25
N LYS A 148 14.79 -13.19 -21.12
CA LYS A 148 15.87 -13.73 -20.27
C LYS A 148 15.60 -13.56 -18.78
N TYR A 149 14.98 -12.45 -18.39
CA TYR A 149 14.57 -12.24 -17.01
C TYR A 149 13.40 -13.13 -16.64
N ARG A 150 12.43 -13.32 -17.54
CA ARG A 150 11.37 -14.31 -17.36
C ARG A 150 11.97 -15.71 -17.21
N ASP A 151 12.88 -16.13 -18.09
CA ASP A 151 13.58 -17.42 -17.96
C ASP A 151 14.29 -17.55 -16.61
N LEU A 152 14.93 -16.49 -16.12
CA LEU A 152 15.55 -16.46 -14.80
C LEU A 152 14.51 -16.62 -13.69
N LEU A 153 13.42 -15.86 -13.72
CA LEU A 153 12.35 -15.93 -12.72
C LEU A 153 11.65 -17.30 -12.74
N GLU A 154 11.38 -17.87 -13.92
CA GLU A 154 10.83 -19.21 -14.08
C GLU A 154 11.77 -20.29 -13.51
N ARG A 155 13.09 -20.14 -13.70
CA ARG A 155 14.08 -21.01 -13.04
C ARG A 155 14.08 -20.83 -11.53
N ILE A 156 13.99 -19.59 -11.02
CA ILE A 156 13.88 -19.34 -9.58
C ILE A 156 12.64 -20.03 -9.02
N ILE A 157 11.51 -19.97 -9.73
CA ILE A 157 10.28 -20.66 -9.35
C ILE A 157 10.51 -22.18 -9.31
N ASP A 158 11.09 -22.75 -10.35
CA ASP A 158 11.31 -24.20 -10.47
C ASP A 158 12.33 -24.75 -9.46
N ASP A 159 13.44 -24.03 -9.27
CA ASP A 159 14.57 -24.50 -8.48
C ASP A 159 14.39 -24.19 -6.99
N PHE A 160 13.66 -23.13 -6.63
CA PHE A 160 13.48 -22.71 -5.23
C PHE A 160 12.04 -22.79 -4.74
N LEU A 161 11.07 -22.23 -5.46
CA LEU A 161 9.70 -22.17 -4.93
C LEU A 161 9.00 -23.53 -4.98
N VAL A 162 9.16 -24.31 -6.05
CA VAL A 162 8.52 -25.63 -6.20
C VAL A 162 8.96 -26.62 -5.11
N PRO A 163 10.25 -26.73 -4.75
CA PRO A 163 10.68 -27.58 -3.64
C PRO A 163 10.13 -27.13 -2.27
N VAL A 164 9.98 -25.82 -2.08
CA VAL A 164 9.61 -25.24 -0.78
C VAL A 164 8.10 -25.17 -0.57
N LYS A 165 7.32 -24.93 -1.63
CA LYS A 165 5.86 -24.80 -1.64
C LYS A 165 5.35 -23.70 -0.69
N PRO A 166 5.59 -22.44 -1.05
CA PRO A 166 5.12 -21.29 -0.28
C PRO A 166 3.58 -21.27 -0.19
N ASP A 167 3.04 -20.73 0.89
CA ASP A 167 1.62 -20.37 1.00
C ASP A 167 1.32 -19.05 0.26
N GLY A 168 2.33 -18.19 0.13
CA GLY A 168 2.25 -16.98 -0.70
C GLY A 168 3.60 -16.48 -1.20
N VAL A 169 3.58 -15.76 -2.32
CA VAL A 169 4.73 -15.17 -3.00
C VAL A 169 4.51 -13.68 -3.19
N GLN A 170 5.43 -12.87 -2.69
CA GLN A 170 5.50 -11.43 -2.96
C GLN A 170 6.44 -11.16 -4.13
N ILE A 171 5.94 -10.44 -5.15
CA ILE A 171 6.75 -9.82 -6.20
C ILE A 171 7.15 -8.43 -5.68
N ASP A 172 8.43 -8.26 -5.35
CA ASP A 172 8.94 -6.95 -4.98
C ASP A 172 8.92 -5.99 -6.15
N GLU A 173 8.75 -4.71 -5.84
CA GLU A 173 8.86 -3.62 -6.81
C GLU A 173 8.19 -3.97 -8.14
N ILE A 174 6.93 -4.43 -8.06
CA ILE A 174 6.16 -4.90 -9.21
C ILE A 174 6.07 -3.83 -10.31
N HIS A 175 6.25 -2.58 -9.88
CA HIS A 175 6.26 -1.41 -10.72
C HIS A 175 7.56 -1.24 -11.50
N LEU A 176 8.68 -1.85 -11.11
CA LEU A 176 9.90 -1.84 -11.93
C LEU A 176 9.76 -2.68 -13.19
N PHE A 177 8.74 -3.55 -13.28
CA PHE A 177 8.32 -4.10 -14.56
C PHE A 177 7.76 -3.01 -15.48
N ALA A 178 7.23 -1.92 -14.92
CA ALA A 178 6.86 -0.72 -15.65
C ALA A 178 8.08 0.22 -15.73
N PRO A 179 8.74 0.27 -16.88
CA PRO A 179 10.02 0.94 -17.01
C PRO A 179 9.91 2.45 -16.86
N SER A 180 11.04 3.10 -16.52
CA SER A 180 11.17 4.55 -16.64
C SER A 180 10.70 5.00 -18.03
N VAL A 181 9.70 5.88 -18.04
CA VAL A 181 9.02 6.35 -19.25
C VAL A 181 10.01 7.01 -20.21
N ASP A 182 11.00 7.71 -19.68
CA ASP A 182 12.00 8.43 -20.48
C ASP A 182 13.15 7.55 -20.98
N TRP A 183 13.34 6.35 -20.39
CA TRP A 183 14.49 5.48 -20.66
C TRP A 183 14.13 4.19 -21.41
N ASN A 184 12.85 4.00 -21.73
CA ASN A 184 12.37 2.85 -22.50
C ASN A 184 12.14 3.16 -23.98
N MET A 185 13.10 3.78 -24.64
CA MET A 185 12.98 4.24 -26.02
C MET A 185 13.73 3.36 -27.02
N SER A 186 13.86 2.06 -26.77
CA SER A 186 14.53 1.16 -27.69
C SER A 186 13.76 0.98 -29.01
N ASP A 187 14.42 0.54 -30.08
CA ASP A 187 13.76 0.31 -31.38
C ASP A 187 12.62 -0.69 -31.30
N GLN A 188 12.79 -1.76 -30.50
CA GLN A 188 11.73 -2.74 -30.26
C GLN A 188 10.57 -2.13 -29.47
N THR A 189 10.84 -1.30 -28.46
CA THR A 189 9.76 -0.62 -27.72
C THR A 189 8.94 0.28 -28.66
N MET A 190 9.59 0.96 -29.61
CA MET A 190 8.91 1.80 -30.60
C MET A 190 8.09 0.96 -31.59
N GLU A 191 8.59 -0.21 -32.02
CA GLU A 191 7.83 -1.16 -32.84
C GLU A 191 6.59 -1.68 -32.11
N ASP A 192 6.75 -2.08 -30.86
CA ASP A 192 5.67 -2.59 -30.02
C ASP A 192 4.62 -1.50 -29.77
N PHE A 193 5.05 -0.25 -29.54
CA PHE A 193 4.14 0.88 -29.33
C PHE A 193 3.36 1.21 -30.60
N ARG A 194 4.03 1.22 -31.75
CA ARG A 194 3.39 1.38 -33.04
C ARG A 194 2.35 0.29 -33.30
N SER A 195 2.68 -0.95 -32.99
CA SER A 195 1.76 -2.09 -33.14
C SER A 195 0.56 -1.97 -32.22
N TYR A 196 0.79 -1.62 -30.95
CA TYR A 196 -0.26 -1.32 -29.98
C TYR A 196 -1.23 -0.24 -30.46
N LEU A 197 -0.71 0.89 -30.96
CA LEU A 197 -1.53 1.97 -31.50
C LEU A 197 -2.34 1.54 -32.73
N ARG A 198 -1.72 0.78 -33.64
CA ARG A 198 -2.36 0.25 -34.85
C ARG A 198 -3.54 -0.67 -34.52
N ASP A 199 -3.39 -1.50 -33.49
CA ASP A 199 -4.40 -2.48 -33.11
C ASP A 199 -5.56 -1.84 -32.34
N LYS A 200 -5.28 -0.79 -31.55
CA LYS A 200 -6.26 -0.14 -30.67
C LYS A 200 -7.09 0.94 -31.37
N TYR A 201 -6.50 1.71 -32.29
CA TYR A 201 -7.11 2.92 -32.82
C TYR A 201 -7.24 2.92 -34.34
N PRO A 202 -8.38 3.39 -34.91
CA PRO A 202 -8.50 3.61 -36.34
C PRO A 202 -7.60 4.78 -36.80
N GLU A 203 -7.19 4.77 -38.08
CA GLU A 203 -6.30 5.79 -38.67
C GLU A 203 -6.78 7.25 -38.44
N ASP A 204 -8.10 7.50 -38.57
CA ASP A 204 -8.66 8.83 -38.35
C ASP A 204 -8.50 9.29 -36.89
N GLU A 205 -8.57 8.39 -35.91
CA GLU A 205 -8.34 8.74 -34.50
C GLU A 205 -6.85 8.95 -34.22
N LEU A 206 -5.97 8.12 -34.78
CA LEU A 206 -4.52 8.30 -34.73
C LEU A 206 -4.11 9.70 -35.22
N LYS A 207 -4.69 10.14 -36.33
CA LYS A 207 -4.44 11.47 -36.87
C LYS A 207 -5.03 12.58 -36.01
N ASN A 208 -6.32 12.49 -35.66
CA ASN A 208 -7.03 13.61 -35.02
C ASN A 208 -6.69 13.79 -33.54
N ARG A 209 -6.49 12.69 -32.81
CA ARG A 209 -6.23 12.69 -31.36
C ARG A 209 -4.73 12.73 -31.07
N PHE A 210 -3.96 11.88 -31.75
CA PHE A 210 -2.54 11.70 -31.46
C PHE A 210 -1.61 12.47 -32.42
N GLY A 211 -2.14 13.07 -33.49
CA GLY A 211 -1.33 13.76 -34.48
C GLY A 211 -0.43 12.83 -35.31
N ILE A 212 -0.84 11.57 -35.48
CA ILE A 212 -0.07 10.54 -36.21
C ILE A 212 -0.69 10.37 -37.60
N ASP A 213 -0.05 10.92 -38.62
CA ASP A 213 -0.55 10.89 -40.01
C ASP A 213 -0.42 9.51 -40.67
N ASP A 214 0.65 8.78 -40.35
CA ASP A 214 0.96 7.46 -40.90
C ASP A 214 1.52 6.58 -39.78
N ILE A 215 0.73 5.62 -39.32
CA ILE A 215 1.13 4.74 -38.23
C ILE A 215 2.29 3.83 -38.62
N ASP A 216 2.41 3.42 -39.90
CA ASP A 216 3.42 2.44 -40.31
C ASP A 216 4.84 3.00 -40.30
N THR A 217 4.98 4.33 -40.37
CA THR A 217 6.27 5.03 -40.30
C THR A 217 6.48 5.78 -38.99
N PHE A 218 5.48 5.80 -38.09
CA PHE A 218 5.60 6.50 -36.82
C PHE A 218 6.63 5.84 -35.89
N ASN A 219 7.46 6.68 -35.28
CA ASN A 219 8.41 6.32 -34.23
C ASN A 219 8.39 7.43 -33.17
N TYR A 220 7.95 7.10 -31.95
CA TYR A 220 7.71 8.12 -30.93
C TYR A 220 9.00 8.75 -30.40
N ARG A 221 10.09 7.98 -30.25
CA ARG A 221 11.42 8.50 -29.91
C ARG A 221 11.91 9.52 -30.93
N GLU A 222 11.81 9.18 -32.22
CA GLU A 222 12.22 10.09 -33.30
C GLU A 222 11.35 11.35 -33.33
N TYR A 223 10.05 11.22 -33.07
CA TYR A 223 9.15 12.36 -32.92
C TYR A 223 9.63 13.29 -31.78
N LEU A 224 9.85 12.78 -30.58
CA LEU A 224 10.26 13.56 -29.41
C LEU A 224 11.61 14.28 -29.67
N SER A 225 12.62 13.52 -30.10
CA SER A 225 13.95 14.06 -30.39
C SER A 225 13.95 15.10 -31.51
N SER A 226 13.17 14.90 -32.59
CA SER A 226 13.05 15.88 -33.69
C SER A 226 12.41 17.20 -33.25
N ASN A 227 11.62 17.18 -32.17
CA ASN A 227 10.99 18.36 -31.58
C ASN A 227 11.80 18.93 -30.39
N SER A 228 13.03 18.48 -30.18
CA SER A 228 13.90 18.95 -29.08
C SER A 228 13.29 18.75 -27.69
N MET A 229 12.59 17.62 -27.50
CA MET A 229 12.06 17.18 -26.21
C MET A 229 13.10 16.32 -25.50
N ASP A 230 13.28 16.54 -24.21
CA ASP A 230 14.23 15.79 -23.37
C ASP A 230 13.52 14.79 -22.45
N SER A 231 12.21 14.93 -22.31
CA SER A 231 11.32 14.00 -21.61
C SER A 231 10.04 13.73 -22.41
N VAL A 232 9.44 12.56 -22.20
CA VAL A 232 8.07 12.24 -22.65
C VAL A 232 7.08 13.26 -22.11
N PHE A 233 7.35 13.85 -20.94
CA PHE A 233 6.50 14.89 -20.35
C PHE A 233 6.58 16.24 -21.07
N ASP A 234 7.55 16.46 -21.95
CA ASP A 234 7.65 17.66 -22.79
C ASP A 234 6.72 17.61 -24.01
N ASP A 235 6.11 16.45 -24.31
CA ASP A 235 5.15 16.35 -25.41
C ASP A 235 3.88 17.17 -25.12
N PRO A 236 3.56 18.20 -25.93
CA PRO A 236 2.34 18.99 -25.74
C PRO A 236 1.06 18.19 -26.02
N ASN A 237 1.14 17.05 -26.71
CA ASN A 237 0.01 16.15 -26.87
C ASN A 237 -0.08 15.19 -25.67
N ILE A 238 -0.87 15.62 -24.67
CA ILE A 238 -1.12 14.85 -23.44
C ILE A 238 -1.68 13.46 -23.73
N ASP A 239 -2.56 13.31 -24.72
CA ASP A 239 -3.13 12.01 -25.06
C ASP A 239 -2.05 11.05 -25.57
N ARG A 240 -1.17 11.49 -26.48
CA ARG A 240 -0.09 10.64 -26.99
C ARG A 240 0.89 10.26 -25.89
N ARG A 241 1.23 11.21 -25.03
CA ARG A 241 2.07 10.98 -23.86
C ARG A 241 1.48 9.93 -22.93
N ASP A 242 0.24 10.12 -22.52
CA ASP A 242 -0.43 9.26 -21.54
C ASP A 242 -0.70 7.87 -22.13
N GLU A 243 -0.97 7.78 -23.44
CA GLU A 243 -1.14 6.51 -24.16
C GLU A 243 0.18 5.70 -24.23
N PHE A 244 1.31 6.37 -24.44
CA PHE A 244 2.62 5.71 -24.37
C PHE A 244 2.92 5.19 -22.96
N ARG A 245 2.65 6.00 -21.93
CA ARG A 245 2.75 5.56 -20.52
C ARG A 245 1.89 4.32 -20.28
N LEU A 246 0.61 4.38 -20.65
CA LEU A 246 -0.33 3.28 -20.46
C LEU A 246 0.16 2.00 -21.15
N PHE A 247 0.65 2.11 -22.38
CA PHE A 247 1.26 0.98 -23.10
C PHE A 247 2.40 0.32 -22.33
N LEU A 248 3.30 1.09 -21.71
CA LEU A 248 4.40 0.55 -20.92
C LEU A 248 3.88 -0.24 -19.70
N TYR A 249 2.90 0.30 -18.99
CA TYR A 249 2.28 -0.37 -17.84
C TYR A 249 1.46 -1.62 -18.23
N LEU A 250 0.71 -1.56 -19.32
CA LEU A 250 -0.02 -2.73 -19.84
C LEU A 250 0.91 -3.87 -20.24
N SER A 251 2.08 -3.52 -20.75
CA SER A 251 3.09 -4.49 -21.13
C SER A 251 3.72 -5.13 -19.89
N ALA A 252 4.07 -4.32 -18.88
CA ALA A 252 4.50 -4.80 -17.57
C ALA A 252 3.47 -5.74 -16.94
N ARG A 253 2.19 -5.36 -17.02
CA ARG A 253 1.06 -6.14 -16.52
C ARG A 253 0.98 -7.52 -17.17
N GLU A 254 1.16 -7.62 -18.49
CA GLU A 254 1.14 -8.91 -19.18
C GLU A 254 2.32 -9.81 -18.79
N GLU A 255 3.49 -9.21 -18.56
CA GLU A 255 4.66 -9.94 -18.08
C GLU A 255 4.44 -10.52 -16.69
N VAL A 256 3.97 -9.69 -15.76
CA VAL A 256 3.62 -10.12 -14.40
C VAL A 256 2.53 -11.19 -14.44
N LYS A 257 1.50 -11.02 -15.27
CA LYS A 257 0.45 -12.02 -15.44
C LYS A 257 1.04 -13.36 -15.90
N GLY A 258 1.92 -13.36 -16.90
CA GLY A 258 2.58 -14.56 -17.38
C GLY A 258 3.39 -15.27 -16.30
N LEU A 259 4.09 -14.50 -15.46
CA LEU A 259 4.83 -15.03 -14.31
C LEU A 259 3.89 -15.65 -13.26
N ILE A 260 2.79 -14.98 -12.93
CA ILE A 260 1.78 -15.49 -11.98
C ILE A 260 1.15 -16.77 -12.49
N ASP A 261 0.79 -16.82 -13.77
CA ASP A 261 0.23 -18.01 -14.41
C ASP A 261 1.23 -19.18 -14.35
N TYR A 262 2.52 -18.91 -14.61
CA TYR A 262 3.59 -19.91 -14.48
C TYR A 262 3.73 -20.41 -13.04
N MET A 263 3.77 -19.50 -12.05
CA MET A 263 3.82 -19.84 -10.63
C MET A 263 2.66 -20.74 -10.22
N ARG A 264 1.43 -20.36 -10.57
CA ARG A 264 0.22 -21.13 -10.23
C ARG A 264 0.18 -22.48 -10.96
N ALA A 265 0.70 -22.57 -12.18
CA ALA A 265 0.83 -23.85 -12.88
C ALA A 265 1.79 -24.83 -12.16
N LYS A 266 2.84 -24.31 -11.50
CA LYS A 266 3.84 -25.11 -10.78
C LYS A 266 3.51 -25.38 -9.32
N LEU A 267 2.89 -24.40 -8.65
CA LEU A 267 2.65 -24.39 -7.19
C LEU A 267 1.19 -24.68 -6.81
N GLY A 268 0.24 -24.53 -7.74
CA GLY A 268 -1.19 -24.62 -7.47
C GLY A 268 -1.77 -23.29 -7.02
N ASP A 269 -2.63 -23.32 -6.00
CA ASP A 269 -3.34 -22.15 -5.46
C ASP A 269 -2.46 -21.36 -4.48
N VAL A 270 -1.32 -20.88 -4.98
CA VAL A 270 -0.40 -20.02 -4.22
C VAL A 270 -0.94 -18.59 -4.24
N ALA A 271 -0.98 -17.93 -3.08
CA ALA A 271 -1.33 -16.52 -3.01
C ALA A 271 -0.20 -15.67 -3.60
N VAL A 272 -0.51 -14.69 -4.43
CA VAL A 272 0.48 -13.79 -5.01
C VAL A 272 0.16 -12.34 -4.67
N SER A 273 1.19 -11.60 -4.26
CA SER A 273 1.13 -10.17 -4.00
C SER A 273 2.23 -9.44 -4.75
N GLY A 274 2.06 -8.13 -4.86
CA GLY A 274 3.04 -7.19 -5.42
C GLY A 274 3.26 -6.06 -4.44
N ASN A 275 4.51 -5.60 -4.29
CA ASN A 275 4.77 -4.37 -3.53
C ASN A 275 4.34 -3.23 -4.45
N THR A 276 3.69 -2.21 -3.89
CA THR A 276 3.29 -1.02 -4.63
C THR A 276 3.60 0.19 -3.79
N TYR A 277 3.97 1.29 -4.42
CA TYR A 277 4.20 2.52 -3.67
C TYR A 277 2.89 3.31 -3.54
N SER A 278 2.40 3.48 -2.31
CA SER A 278 1.23 4.30 -1.94
C SER A 278 -0.03 4.08 -2.81
N LEU A 279 -0.23 2.84 -3.32
CA LEU A 279 -1.22 2.50 -4.35
C LEU A 279 -1.34 3.56 -5.44
N TRP A 280 -0.20 4.06 -5.95
CA TRP A 280 -0.21 5.06 -7.01
C TRP A 280 -1.08 4.61 -8.18
N PRO A 281 -1.73 5.54 -8.91
CA PRO A 281 -2.70 5.18 -9.93
C PRO A 281 -2.16 4.19 -10.96
N GLU A 282 -0.89 4.34 -11.34
CA GLU A 282 -0.19 3.42 -12.22
C GLU A 282 -0.02 2.00 -11.67
N MET A 283 -0.02 1.82 -10.34
CA MET A 283 0.07 0.51 -9.69
C MET A 283 -1.27 -0.23 -9.76
N LEU A 284 -2.37 0.51 -9.92
CA LEU A 284 -3.69 -0.09 -10.03
C LEU A 284 -3.88 -0.88 -11.33
N VAL A 285 -2.97 -0.76 -12.30
CA VAL A 285 -2.99 -1.64 -13.49
C VAL A 285 -2.79 -3.11 -13.15
N PHE A 286 -2.15 -3.42 -12.02
CA PHE A 286 -1.96 -4.79 -11.56
C PHE A 286 -3.17 -5.33 -10.78
N THR A 287 -4.24 -4.53 -10.64
CA THR A 287 -5.50 -5.00 -10.08
C THR A 287 -6.10 -6.12 -10.91
N GLY A 288 -6.76 -7.05 -10.21
CA GLY A 288 -7.24 -8.31 -10.79
C GLY A 288 -6.17 -9.39 -11.00
N LEU A 289 -4.86 -9.06 -10.95
CA LEU A 289 -3.79 -10.08 -11.02
C LEU A 289 -3.39 -10.62 -9.65
N LEU A 290 -3.32 -9.74 -8.66
CA LEU A 290 -2.83 -10.02 -7.31
C LEU A 290 -3.96 -10.49 -6.39
N ASP A 291 -3.64 -11.41 -5.49
CA ASP A 291 -4.56 -11.91 -4.45
C ASP A 291 -4.70 -10.92 -3.28
N PHE A 292 -3.63 -10.18 -3.01
CA PHE A 292 -3.59 -9.07 -2.06
C PHE A 292 -2.50 -8.08 -2.45
N PHE A 293 -2.60 -6.83 -2.01
CA PHE A 293 -1.58 -5.82 -2.23
C PHE A 293 -0.74 -5.65 -0.97
N ALA A 294 0.58 -5.70 -1.14
CA ALA A 294 1.45 -5.08 -0.16
C ALA A 294 1.78 -3.68 -0.68
N PHE A 295 1.72 -2.66 0.16
CA PHE A 295 2.03 -1.32 -0.31
C PHE A 295 2.84 -0.54 0.70
N GLU A 296 3.91 0.07 0.19
CA GLU A 296 4.80 0.94 0.92
C GLU A 296 4.19 2.33 0.98
N ASN A 297 3.98 2.79 2.20
CA ASN A 297 3.54 4.16 2.45
C ASN A 297 4.67 4.92 3.10
N SER A 298 4.88 6.14 2.60
CA SER A 298 5.73 7.11 3.26
C SER A 298 4.92 7.93 4.28
N PHE A 299 5.40 8.00 5.51
CA PHE A 299 4.78 8.61 6.68
C PHE A 299 5.61 9.77 7.24
N VAL A 300 6.94 9.80 7.00
CA VAL A 300 7.85 10.76 7.63
C VAL A 300 8.63 11.58 6.59
N THR A 301 9.06 10.95 5.48
CA THR A 301 10.01 11.54 4.51
C THR A 301 9.38 12.33 3.36
N THR A 302 8.23 11.93 2.81
CA THR A 302 7.58 12.64 1.68
C THR A 302 6.73 13.84 2.11
N VAL A 303 6.62 14.07 3.41
CA VAL A 303 5.71 15.06 3.97
C VAL A 303 6.16 16.52 3.86
N PRO A 304 7.37 16.95 3.44
CA PRO A 304 7.57 18.39 3.20
C PRO A 304 6.63 18.97 2.14
N ARG A 305 6.36 18.25 1.04
CA ARG A 305 5.41 18.72 -0.01
C ARG A 305 3.94 18.50 0.36
N LEU A 306 3.64 17.55 1.23
CA LEU A 306 2.27 17.23 1.66
C LEU A 306 1.86 18.05 2.91
N VAL A 307 2.76 18.25 3.87
CA VAL A 307 2.64 19.24 4.96
C VAL A 307 2.60 20.67 4.38
N ASP A 308 3.27 20.96 3.27
CA ASP A 308 3.13 22.28 2.61
C ASP A 308 1.69 22.57 2.13
N TRP A 309 0.85 21.54 1.92
CA TRP A 309 -0.55 21.70 1.51
C TRP A 309 -1.53 21.72 2.70
N SER A 310 -1.31 20.92 3.75
CA SER A 310 -2.24 20.80 4.87
C SER A 310 -1.74 21.34 6.22
N GLY A 311 -0.43 21.44 6.42
CA GLY A 311 0.18 21.73 7.73
C GLY A 311 0.01 20.60 8.77
N GLU A 312 -0.63 19.48 8.41
CA GLU A 312 -1.13 18.47 9.35
C GLU A 312 -0.87 17.03 8.87
N SER A 313 -0.90 16.08 9.81
CA SER A 313 -0.66 14.65 9.58
C SER A 313 -1.78 14.02 8.73
N PHE A 314 -1.43 13.47 7.57
CA PHE A 314 -2.39 12.78 6.71
C PHE A 314 -2.89 11.49 7.36
N ARG A 315 -4.17 11.17 7.11
CA ARG A 315 -4.81 9.92 7.52
C ARG A 315 -4.89 8.99 6.33
N PHE A 316 -4.44 7.76 6.47
CA PHE A 316 -4.39 6.82 5.35
C PHE A 316 -5.70 6.04 5.16
N PHE A 317 -6.76 6.39 5.89
CA PHE A 317 -8.09 5.80 5.73
C PHE A 317 -8.57 5.74 4.28
N GLY A 318 -8.42 6.83 3.53
CA GLY A 318 -8.80 6.84 2.11
C GLY A 318 -8.02 5.80 1.31
N LEU A 319 -6.75 5.59 1.63
CA LEU A 319 -5.88 4.66 0.93
C LEU A 319 -6.21 3.20 1.26
N TYR A 320 -6.50 2.90 2.53
CA TYR A 320 -6.99 1.60 2.95
C TYR A 320 -8.33 1.26 2.30
N GLU A 321 -9.24 2.23 2.23
CA GLU A 321 -10.53 2.05 1.55
C GLU A 321 -10.33 1.82 0.05
N LEU A 322 -9.50 2.63 -0.62
CA LEU A 322 -9.17 2.44 -2.03
C LEU A 322 -8.60 1.04 -2.26
N GLY A 323 -7.62 0.65 -1.45
CA GLY A 323 -7.05 -0.69 -1.40
C GLY A 323 -8.14 -1.78 -1.28
N GLY A 324 -9.03 -1.66 -0.30
CA GLY A 324 -10.12 -2.60 -0.09
C GLY A 324 -11.05 -2.70 -1.31
N VAL A 325 -11.33 -1.59 -1.99
CA VAL A 325 -12.14 -1.60 -3.22
C VAL A 325 -11.39 -2.26 -4.38
N VAL A 326 -10.14 -1.89 -4.64
CA VAL A 326 -9.36 -2.41 -5.79
C VAL A 326 -8.99 -3.89 -5.64
N SER A 327 -8.86 -4.37 -4.40
CA SER A 327 -8.53 -5.77 -4.09
C SER A 327 -9.75 -6.67 -3.95
N GLY A 328 -10.97 -6.11 -4.03
CA GLY A 328 -12.22 -6.87 -3.95
C GLY A 328 -12.67 -7.23 -2.52
N GLY A 329 -12.24 -6.47 -1.51
CA GLY A 329 -12.79 -6.50 -0.16
C GLY A 329 -11.75 -6.30 0.95
N MET A 330 -12.25 -6.19 2.18
CA MET A 330 -11.42 -6.02 3.38
C MET A 330 -10.47 -7.20 3.62
N GLY A 331 -9.29 -6.90 4.18
CA GLY A 331 -8.30 -7.90 4.58
C GLY A 331 -7.46 -8.42 3.42
N ARG A 332 -7.41 -7.67 2.31
CA ARG A 332 -6.62 -7.97 1.11
C ARG A 332 -5.55 -6.92 0.85
N ILE A 333 -5.36 -6.04 1.82
CA ILE A 333 -4.35 -5.02 1.79
C ILE A 333 -3.42 -5.23 2.99
N VAL A 334 -2.13 -5.05 2.73
CA VAL A 334 -1.03 -5.24 3.69
C VAL A 334 -0.16 -4.00 3.57
N PRO A 335 -0.46 -2.92 4.31
CA PRO A 335 0.42 -1.78 4.32
C PRO A 335 1.75 -2.19 4.96
N LEU A 336 2.83 -1.59 4.47
CA LEU A 336 4.13 -1.59 5.12
C LEU A 336 4.69 -0.15 5.14
N PRO A 337 5.44 0.22 6.17
CA PRO A 337 6.21 1.45 6.15
C PRO A 337 7.26 1.39 5.05
N ASP A 338 7.47 2.51 4.37
CA ASP A 338 8.64 2.70 3.55
C ASP A 338 9.91 2.49 4.42
N LEU A 339 10.91 1.82 3.84
CA LEU A 339 12.22 1.57 4.45
C LEU A 339 12.84 2.86 5.00
N PHE A 340 12.66 3.98 4.29
CA PHE A 340 13.20 5.28 4.69
C PHE A 340 12.54 5.81 5.95
N ASP A 341 11.24 5.58 6.12
CA ASP A 341 10.55 5.98 7.35
C ASP A 341 10.95 5.09 8.52
N LEU A 342 11.13 3.79 8.31
CA LEU A 342 11.64 2.90 9.36
C LEU A 342 13.00 3.34 9.87
N LYS A 343 13.87 3.74 8.94
CA LYS A 343 15.15 4.35 9.26
C LYS A 343 14.97 5.64 10.04
N GLU A 344 14.15 6.57 9.55
CA GLU A 344 13.94 7.87 10.18
C GLU A 344 13.32 7.77 11.57
N LEU A 345 12.28 6.95 11.75
CA LEU A 345 11.65 6.68 13.04
C LEU A 345 12.64 6.06 14.02
N SER A 346 13.53 5.19 13.55
CA SER A 346 14.54 4.59 14.43
C SER A 346 15.66 5.56 14.79
N ASP A 347 16.13 6.35 13.83
CA ASP A 347 17.17 7.38 14.04
C ASP A 347 16.68 8.46 15.01
N ARG A 348 15.38 8.77 14.97
CA ARG A 348 14.73 9.72 15.88
C ARG A 348 14.24 9.09 17.18
N ASP A 349 14.23 7.77 17.31
CA ASP A 349 13.65 7.05 18.45
C ASP A 349 12.13 7.31 18.60
N ASP A 350 11.41 7.42 17.48
CA ASP A 350 9.97 7.69 17.34
C ASP A 350 9.17 6.40 17.04
N ARG A 351 9.68 5.24 17.48
CA ARG A 351 9.07 3.91 17.19
C ARG A 351 7.63 3.77 17.68
N SER A 352 7.25 4.60 18.66
CA SER A 352 5.91 4.61 19.25
C SER A 352 4.83 5.05 18.25
N TYR A 353 5.20 5.84 17.23
CA TYR A 353 4.32 6.25 16.12
C TYR A 353 3.74 5.07 15.35
N TYR A 354 4.43 3.93 15.31
CA TYR A 354 3.96 2.74 14.61
C TYR A 354 2.66 2.15 15.16
N ARG A 355 2.32 2.48 16.41
CA ARG A 355 1.02 2.13 16.99
C ARG A 355 -0.13 2.71 16.17
N LEU A 356 0.00 3.93 15.64
CA LEU A 356 -1.01 4.54 14.78
C LEU A 356 -1.20 3.75 13.50
N PHE A 357 -0.11 3.36 12.85
CA PHE A 357 -0.15 2.59 11.61
C PHE A 357 -0.91 1.26 11.75
N VAL A 358 -0.56 0.51 12.80
CA VAL A 358 -1.23 -0.76 13.15
C VAL A 358 -2.71 -0.51 13.50
N SER A 359 -3.01 0.63 14.14
CA SER A 359 -4.37 1.01 14.55
C SER A 359 -5.25 1.41 13.37
N GLU A 360 -4.73 2.17 12.39
CA GLU A 360 -5.46 2.53 11.17
C GLU A 360 -5.80 1.30 10.33
N ALA A 361 -4.81 0.43 10.09
CA ALA A 361 -5.01 -0.80 9.35
C ALA A 361 -6.10 -1.67 10.00
N PHE A 362 -6.05 -1.83 11.33
CA PHE A 362 -7.08 -2.52 12.10
C PHE A 362 -8.46 -1.85 12.01
N ALA A 363 -8.51 -0.52 12.16
CA ALA A 363 -9.74 0.24 12.05
C ALA A 363 -10.43 0.07 10.69
N MET A 364 -9.64 -0.26 9.65
CA MET A 364 -10.12 -0.55 8.30
C MET A 364 -10.33 -2.04 8.01
N GLY A 365 -10.09 -2.92 8.99
CA GLY A 365 -10.24 -4.37 8.85
C GLY A 365 -9.12 -5.02 8.02
N GLU A 366 -8.07 -4.27 7.70
CA GLU A 366 -6.95 -4.71 6.88
C GLU A 366 -5.92 -5.53 7.67
N ASN A 367 -4.97 -6.14 6.95
CA ASN A 367 -3.80 -6.73 7.59
C ASN A 367 -2.76 -5.61 7.80
N VAL A 368 -1.68 -5.92 8.51
CA VAL A 368 -0.53 -5.02 8.65
C VAL A 368 0.74 -5.85 8.65
N LEU A 369 1.78 -5.35 7.98
CA LEU A 369 3.11 -5.92 8.11
C LEU A 369 3.79 -5.36 9.36
N LEU A 370 4.40 -6.23 10.18
CA LEU A 370 5.19 -5.81 11.33
C LEU A 370 6.69 -6.00 11.03
N PRO A 371 7.48 -4.93 10.94
CA PRO A 371 8.91 -5.01 10.68
C PRO A 371 9.61 -5.44 11.97
N PHE A 372 10.00 -6.71 12.01
CA PHE A 372 10.80 -7.28 13.08
C PHE A 372 12.19 -7.58 12.56
N ASP A 373 13.23 -7.09 13.25
CA ASP A 373 14.63 -7.25 12.84
C ASP A 373 14.87 -6.82 11.36
N ALA A 374 14.14 -5.82 10.86
CA ALA A 374 14.30 -5.36 9.48
C ALA A 374 15.70 -4.79 9.28
N LEU A 375 16.45 -5.33 8.33
CA LEU A 375 17.75 -4.80 7.93
C LEU A 375 17.49 -3.74 6.86
N THR A 376 17.98 -2.52 7.08
CA THR A 376 17.89 -1.47 6.06
C THR A 376 19.29 -0.99 5.65
N GLU A 377 19.34 -0.25 4.54
CA GLU A 377 20.54 0.35 3.96
C GLU A 377 21.39 1.05 5.03
N GLY A 378 22.59 0.49 5.27
CA GLY A 378 23.46 0.89 6.37
C GLY A 378 23.75 -0.19 7.42
N GLY A 379 23.20 -1.40 7.27
CA GLY A 379 23.53 -2.54 8.13
C GLY A 379 23.03 -2.42 9.58
N GLY A 380 22.16 -1.44 9.85
CA GLY A 380 21.43 -1.33 11.10
C GLY A 380 20.25 -2.30 11.12
N ARG A 381 19.97 -2.89 12.29
CA ARG A 381 18.70 -3.57 12.55
C ARG A 381 17.70 -2.52 13.01
N TYR A 382 16.72 -2.25 12.17
CA TYR A 382 15.61 -1.37 12.45
C TYR A 382 14.45 -2.26 12.87
N THR A 383 14.30 -2.41 14.17
CA THR A 383 13.20 -3.17 14.74
C THR A 383 12.30 -2.22 15.50
N ILE A 384 11.02 -2.54 15.50
CA ILE A 384 10.11 -1.97 16.48
C ILE A 384 10.16 -2.85 17.71
N ASP A 385 10.29 -2.24 18.88
CA ASP A 385 10.33 -2.98 20.13
C ASP A 385 9.00 -3.72 20.33
N GLU A 386 9.06 -5.02 20.58
CA GLU A 386 7.87 -5.86 20.74
C GLU A 386 6.97 -5.34 21.86
N GLU A 387 7.54 -4.76 22.92
CA GLU A 387 6.77 -4.18 24.03
C GLU A 387 5.85 -3.03 23.59
N ILE A 388 6.23 -2.29 22.54
CA ILE A 388 5.41 -1.20 21.97
C ILE A 388 4.18 -1.78 21.24
N LEU A 389 4.35 -2.87 20.49
CA LEU A 389 3.31 -3.41 19.61
C LEU A 389 2.55 -4.61 20.19
N ARG A 390 3.07 -5.29 21.21
CA ARG A 390 2.42 -6.46 21.82
C ARG A 390 0.99 -6.16 22.26
N PRO A 391 0.70 -5.06 23.01
CA PRO A 391 -0.68 -4.77 23.42
C PRO A 391 -1.63 -4.60 22.22
N TYR A 392 -1.14 -3.95 21.15
CA TYR A 392 -1.92 -3.69 19.93
C TYR A 392 -2.17 -4.97 19.14
N THR A 393 -1.14 -5.80 18.95
CA THR A 393 -1.28 -7.06 18.19
C THR A 393 -2.17 -8.07 18.92
N GLU A 394 -2.09 -8.15 20.25
CA GLU A 394 -2.97 -8.99 21.07
C GLU A 394 -4.43 -8.50 21.00
N PHE A 395 -4.64 -7.19 21.11
CA PHE A 395 -5.95 -6.56 20.97
C PHE A 395 -6.55 -6.80 19.58
N ILE A 396 -5.78 -6.59 18.52
CA ILE A 396 -6.21 -6.83 17.13
C ILE A 396 -6.62 -8.29 16.94
N ARG A 397 -5.84 -9.24 17.44
CA ARG A 397 -6.17 -10.67 17.35
C ARG A 397 -7.52 -10.99 18.00
N GLU A 398 -7.85 -10.32 19.10
CA GLU A 398 -9.13 -10.51 19.80
C GLU A 398 -10.32 -9.99 18.98
N TYR A 399 -10.17 -8.82 18.34
CA TYR A 399 -11.31 -8.09 17.77
C TYR A 399 -11.41 -8.09 16.23
N LEU A 400 -10.33 -8.40 15.50
CA LEU A 400 -10.30 -8.29 14.03
C LEU A 400 -11.32 -9.19 13.34
N SER A 401 -11.57 -10.37 13.89
CA SER A 401 -12.56 -11.29 13.34
C SER A 401 -13.98 -10.72 13.37
N LEU A 402 -14.30 -9.87 14.36
CA LEU A 402 -15.57 -9.18 14.46
C LEU A 402 -15.67 -8.11 13.37
N ILE A 403 -14.67 -7.22 13.26
CA ILE A 403 -14.60 -6.19 12.22
C ILE A 403 -14.78 -6.80 10.83
N ARG A 404 -14.04 -7.86 10.50
CA ARG A 404 -14.11 -8.55 9.20
C ARG A 404 -15.43 -9.28 8.94
N SER A 405 -16.19 -9.58 9.98
CA SER A 405 -17.54 -10.15 9.83
C SER A 405 -18.59 -9.09 9.55
N GLY A 406 -18.29 -7.83 9.86
CA GLY A 406 -19.20 -6.71 9.67
C GLY A 406 -19.14 -6.07 8.29
N ARG A 407 -20.08 -5.17 8.05
CA ARG A 407 -20.09 -4.23 6.92
C ARG A 407 -19.80 -2.83 7.45
N ARG A 408 -18.84 -2.13 6.84
CA ARG A 408 -18.62 -0.71 7.14
C ARG A 408 -19.84 0.13 6.83
N VAL A 409 -20.15 1.05 7.73
CA VAL A 409 -21.14 2.10 7.50
C VAL A 409 -20.46 3.18 6.66
N LYS A 410 -21.12 3.60 5.58
CA LYS A 410 -20.64 4.63 4.66
C LYS A 410 -21.80 5.57 4.34
N GLU A 411 -21.58 6.86 4.50
CA GLU A 411 -22.54 7.95 4.33
C GLU A 411 -22.21 8.81 3.12
N ILE A 412 -20.93 9.09 2.91
CA ILE A 412 -20.43 9.96 1.86
C ILE A 412 -19.57 9.14 0.90
N GLY A 413 -19.90 9.17 -0.38
CA GLY A 413 -19.10 8.54 -1.42
C GLY A 413 -18.05 9.52 -1.93
N VAL A 414 -16.79 9.10 -2.02
CA VAL A 414 -15.71 9.90 -2.61
C VAL A 414 -15.31 9.26 -3.93
N LEU A 415 -15.43 10.01 -5.02
CA LEU A 415 -15.03 9.53 -6.34
C LEU A 415 -13.49 9.36 -6.38
N TYR A 416 -13.04 8.18 -6.80
CA TYR A 416 -11.68 7.94 -7.24
C TYR A 416 -11.73 7.57 -8.73
N ASP A 417 -11.34 8.51 -9.60
CA ASP A 417 -11.26 8.28 -11.04
C ASP A 417 -9.85 7.82 -11.39
N TRP A 418 -9.73 6.53 -11.75
CA TRP A 418 -8.44 5.93 -12.05
C TRP A 418 -7.82 6.52 -13.31
N GLU A 419 -8.56 6.67 -14.41
CA GLU A 419 -8.00 7.19 -15.66
C GLU A 419 -7.48 8.60 -15.46
N ARG A 420 -8.26 9.45 -14.76
CA ARG A 420 -7.84 10.81 -14.44
C ARG A 420 -6.60 10.81 -13.56
N SER A 421 -6.60 9.98 -12.51
CA SER A 421 -5.47 9.87 -11.59
C SER A 421 -4.21 9.37 -12.28
N PHE A 422 -4.32 8.39 -13.18
CA PHE A 422 -3.21 7.88 -13.98
C PHE A 422 -2.55 8.99 -14.83
N ARG A 423 -3.36 9.84 -15.44
CA ARG A 423 -2.89 10.97 -16.26
C ARG A 423 -2.15 12.03 -15.46
N ILE A 424 -2.61 12.34 -14.25
CA ILE A 424 -1.97 13.33 -13.36
C ILE A 424 -0.95 12.74 -12.37
N GLY A 425 -0.81 11.41 -12.33
CA GLY A 425 0.12 10.69 -11.46
C GLY A 425 -0.27 10.72 -9.99
N ALA A 426 0.74 10.71 -9.10
CA ALA A 426 0.56 10.70 -7.64
C ALA A 426 -0.34 11.84 -7.11
N ASP A 427 -0.42 12.97 -7.83
CA ASP A 427 -1.32 14.08 -7.49
C ASP A 427 -2.80 13.68 -7.46
N GLY A 428 -3.20 12.69 -8.27
CA GLY A 428 -4.54 12.11 -8.20
C GLY A 428 -4.84 11.46 -6.85
N ASN A 429 -3.87 10.70 -6.32
CA ASN A 429 -3.99 10.11 -4.99
C ASN A 429 -4.04 11.20 -3.91
N TYR A 430 -3.19 12.22 -3.99
CA TYR A 430 -3.16 13.28 -2.97
C TYR A 430 -4.48 14.05 -2.88
N ARG A 431 -5.08 14.39 -4.02
CA ARG A 431 -6.39 15.07 -4.06
C ARG A 431 -7.50 14.22 -3.46
N TYR A 432 -7.51 12.93 -3.77
CA TYR A 432 -8.44 11.98 -3.19
C TYR A 432 -8.22 11.83 -1.66
N LEU A 433 -6.96 11.66 -1.22
CA LEU A 433 -6.62 11.51 0.18
C LEU A 433 -6.96 12.76 1.00
N PHE A 434 -6.75 13.95 0.44
CA PHE A 434 -7.14 15.21 1.05
C PHE A 434 -8.65 15.24 1.38
N VAL A 435 -9.51 14.88 0.41
CA VAL A 435 -10.96 14.80 0.65
C VAL A 435 -11.31 13.77 1.72
N THR A 436 -10.72 12.56 1.65
CA THR A 436 -11.02 11.52 2.66
C THR A 436 -10.53 11.89 4.06
N THR A 437 -9.42 12.63 4.16
CA THR A 437 -8.88 13.15 5.42
C THR A 437 -9.83 14.19 6.00
N ALA A 438 -10.27 15.16 5.19
CA ALA A 438 -11.27 16.16 5.60
C ALA A 438 -12.54 15.49 6.13
N LEU A 439 -13.08 14.49 5.42
CA LEU A 439 -14.24 13.73 5.85
C LEU A 439 -14.01 13.02 7.18
N GLN A 440 -12.82 12.43 7.39
CA GLN A 440 -12.49 11.75 8.62
C GLN A 440 -12.36 12.72 9.80
N GLU A 441 -11.78 13.90 9.62
CA GLU A 441 -11.74 14.97 10.63
C GLU A 441 -13.13 15.50 10.98
N GLY A 442 -14.02 15.55 9.98
CA GLY A 442 -15.44 15.84 10.19
C GLY A 442 -16.25 14.65 10.69
N GLN A 443 -15.64 13.48 10.87
CA GLN A 443 -16.27 12.24 11.36
C GLN A 443 -17.38 11.71 10.45
N TRP A 444 -17.37 12.15 9.19
CA TRP A 444 -18.22 11.61 8.15
C TRP A 444 -17.73 10.23 7.75
N GLN A 445 -18.61 9.23 7.85
CA GLN A 445 -18.27 7.89 7.42
C GLN A 445 -18.18 7.87 5.89
N SER A 446 -16.98 7.78 5.35
CA SER A 446 -16.75 7.85 3.89
C SER A 446 -16.46 6.48 3.28
N GLY A 447 -16.76 6.36 1.98
CA GLY A 447 -16.41 5.20 1.16
C GLY A 447 -15.91 5.62 -0.22
N THR A 448 -15.14 4.76 -0.87
CA THR A 448 -14.63 5.03 -2.23
C THR A 448 -15.63 4.58 -3.28
N ILE A 449 -15.87 5.44 -4.26
CA ILE A 449 -16.50 5.12 -5.53
C ILE A 449 -15.37 5.02 -6.55
N LEU A 450 -14.87 3.80 -6.78
CA LEU A 450 -13.79 3.58 -7.74
C LEU A 450 -14.37 3.55 -9.16
N CYS A 451 -14.01 4.55 -9.95
CA CYS A 451 -14.22 4.58 -11.38
C CYS A 451 -12.96 4.08 -12.10
N GLY A 452 -12.99 2.83 -12.53
CA GLY A 452 -12.05 2.25 -13.47
C GLY A 452 -12.53 2.39 -14.92
N ASP A 453 -11.72 1.92 -15.85
CA ASP A 453 -12.02 1.90 -17.28
C ASP A 453 -12.81 0.65 -17.71
N GLY A 454 -12.98 -0.33 -16.81
CA GLY A 454 -13.67 -1.59 -17.09
C GLY A 454 -12.83 -2.62 -17.87
N GLU A 455 -11.62 -2.26 -18.29
CA GLU A 455 -10.69 -3.15 -19.01
C GLU A 455 -9.46 -3.48 -18.17
N ILE A 456 -8.85 -2.46 -17.58
CA ILE A 456 -7.63 -2.55 -16.78
C ILE A 456 -7.97 -2.56 -15.31
N VAL A 457 -8.77 -1.58 -14.90
CA VAL A 457 -9.38 -1.51 -13.57
C VAL A 457 -10.85 -1.86 -13.78
N GLU A 458 -11.21 -3.12 -13.53
CA GLU A 458 -12.53 -3.71 -13.85
C GLU A 458 -13.71 -3.12 -13.04
N SER A 459 -13.49 -2.08 -12.26
CA SER A 459 -14.51 -1.43 -11.43
C SER A 459 -15.26 -0.35 -12.22
N VAL A 460 -16.45 -0.68 -12.73
CA VAL A 460 -17.36 0.29 -13.34
C VAL A 460 -18.58 0.46 -12.42
N PRO A 461 -18.66 1.54 -11.64
CA PRO A 461 -19.73 1.73 -10.67
C PRO A 461 -21.09 1.89 -11.37
N VAL A 462 -22.12 1.23 -10.85
CA VAL A 462 -23.51 1.39 -11.28
C VAL A 462 -24.29 2.22 -10.26
N ILE A 463 -25.48 2.71 -10.66
CA ILE A 463 -26.27 3.60 -9.81
C ILE A 463 -26.62 2.95 -8.46
N ASP A 464 -26.87 1.64 -8.44
CA ASP A 464 -27.18 0.90 -7.22
C ASP A 464 -25.99 0.85 -6.24
N ASP A 465 -24.75 1.01 -6.73
CA ASP A 465 -23.56 1.06 -5.87
C ASP A 465 -23.45 2.40 -5.11
N ILE A 466 -24.03 3.47 -5.66
CA ILE A 466 -23.84 4.83 -5.13
C ILE A 466 -25.12 5.47 -4.59
N ILE A 467 -26.30 4.91 -4.87
CA ILE A 467 -27.59 5.47 -4.45
C ILE A 467 -27.78 5.45 -2.92
N GLU A 468 -27.03 4.61 -2.21
CA GLU A 468 -27.05 4.54 -0.74
C GLU A 468 -26.31 5.70 -0.08
N TYR A 469 -25.41 6.40 -0.80
CA TYR A 469 -24.72 7.56 -0.26
C TYR A 469 -25.68 8.75 -0.11
N LYS A 470 -25.48 9.54 0.95
CA LYS A 470 -26.19 10.80 1.20
C LYS A 470 -25.69 11.92 0.28
N ALA A 471 -24.41 11.88 -0.05
CA ALA A 471 -23.77 12.77 -1.00
C ALA A 471 -22.56 12.08 -1.65
N VAL A 472 -22.21 12.56 -2.85
CA VAL A 472 -20.99 12.19 -3.56
C VAL A 472 -20.07 13.40 -3.62
N VAL A 473 -18.81 13.24 -3.21
CA VAL A 473 -17.78 14.28 -3.28
C VAL A 473 -16.79 13.93 -4.39
N ILE A 474 -16.50 14.92 -5.22
CA ILE A 474 -15.60 14.81 -6.38
C ILE A 474 -14.35 15.63 -6.06
N PRO A 475 -13.17 14.99 -5.91
CA PRO A 475 -11.91 15.70 -5.71
C PRO A 475 -11.60 16.70 -6.83
N TYR A 476 -10.85 17.75 -6.51
CA TYR A 476 -10.49 18.78 -7.47
C TYR A 476 -9.80 18.21 -8.72
N GLY A 477 -10.18 18.74 -9.89
CA GLY A 477 -9.61 18.35 -11.18
C GLY A 477 -10.06 16.99 -11.68
N TYR A 478 -10.98 16.31 -10.98
CA TYR A 478 -11.82 15.29 -11.57
C TYR A 478 -13.04 16.02 -12.18
N SER A 479 -13.05 16.17 -13.50
CA SER A 479 -14.19 16.75 -14.20
C SER A 479 -15.18 15.64 -14.54
N LEU A 480 -16.46 15.84 -14.24
CA LEU A 480 -17.51 14.90 -14.63
C LEU A 480 -17.56 14.69 -16.15
N GLU A 481 -17.30 15.74 -16.94
CA GLU A 481 -17.29 15.70 -18.40
C GLU A 481 -16.10 14.91 -18.97
N MET A 482 -15.03 14.74 -18.19
CA MET A 482 -13.82 14.04 -18.62
C MET A 482 -13.71 12.62 -18.02
N SER A 483 -14.59 12.28 -17.09
CA SER A 483 -14.61 11.00 -16.42
C SER A 483 -15.53 10.04 -17.17
N SER A 484 -15.01 8.87 -17.54
CA SER A 484 -15.82 7.80 -18.14
C SER A 484 -17.00 7.38 -17.25
N CYS A 485 -16.88 7.50 -15.92
CA CYS A 485 -17.99 7.28 -14.98
C CYS A 485 -18.73 8.57 -14.57
N GLY A 486 -18.08 9.73 -14.63
CA GLY A 486 -18.67 11.00 -14.20
C GLY A 486 -19.87 11.42 -15.04
N GLU A 487 -19.78 11.33 -16.37
CA GLU A 487 -20.94 11.61 -17.25
C GLU A 487 -22.08 10.59 -17.08
N GLY A 488 -21.75 9.37 -16.64
CA GLY A 488 -22.69 8.28 -16.44
C GLY A 488 -23.32 8.28 -15.05
N VAL A 489 -22.73 7.51 -14.13
CA VAL A 489 -23.35 7.12 -12.86
C VAL A 489 -23.56 8.31 -11.92
N VAL A 490 -22.60 9.24 -11.85
CA VAL A 490 -22.68 10.40 -10.94
C VAL A 490 -23.73 11.39 -11.42
N GLN A 491 -23.81 11.62 -12.73
CA GLN A 491 -24.86 12.44 -13.31
C GLN A 491 -26.24 11.78 -13.17
N GLU A 492 -26.34 10.45 -13.29
CA GLU A 492 -27.57 9.73 -12.99
C GLU A 492 -27.98 9.90 -11.51
N TYR A 493 -27.04 9.76 -10.58
CA TYR A 493 -27.28 9.99 -9.15
C TYR A 493 -27.78 11.41 -8.87
N ARG A 494 -27.15 12.43 -9.47
CA ARG A 494 -27.62 13.83 -9.43
C ARG A 494 -29.04 13.97 -9.99
N ASN A 495 -29.33 13.33 -11.12
CA ASN A 495 -30.67 13.36 -11.75
C ASN A 495 -31.76 12.68 -10.90
N ARG A 496 -31.38 11.71 -10.04
CA ARG A 496 -32.27 11.06 -9.06
C ARG A 496 -32.43 11.87 -7.76
N GLY A 497 -31.84 13.07 -7.69
CA GLY A 497 -31.92 13.97 -6.54
C GLY A 497 -30.80 13.79 -5.52
N GLY A 498 -29.76 13.02 -5.84
CA GLY A 498 -28.57 12.89 -5.03
C GLY A 498 -27.74 14.18 -5.01
N SER A 499 -27.15 14.50 -3.85
CA SER A 499 -26.30 15.68 -3.69
C SER A 499 -24.87 15.40 -4.15
N VAL A 500 -24.32 16.26 -5.02
CA VAL A 500 -22.95 16.15 -5.51
C VAL A 500 -22.17 17.41 -5.13
N ILE A 501 -20.99 17.24 -4.54
CA ILE A 501 -20.05 18.32 -4.18
C ILE A 501 -18.82 18.18 -5.06
N GLU A 502 -18.41 19.26 -5.71
CA GLU A 502 -17.16 19.35 -6.48
C GLU A 502 -16.19 20.22 -5.70
N VAL A 503 -15.03 19.66 -5.34
CA VAL A 503 -14.01 20.35 -4.54
C VAL A 503 -13.15 21.24 -5.45
N GLY A 504 -12.93 22.48 -5.05
CA GLY A 504 -12.06 23.43 -5.71
C GLY A 504 -10.59 23.26 -5.34
N GLU A 505 -9.69 23.77 -6.19
CA GLU A 505 -8.22 23.69 -6.00
C GLU A 505 -7.73 24.28 -4.68
N ASN A 506 -8.42 25.32 -4.20
CA ASN A 506 -8.01 26.09 -3.03
C ASN A 506 -8.92 25.84 -1.82
N ASP A 507 -9.81 24.84 -1.89
CA ASP A 507 -10.69 24.51 -0.78
C ASP A 507 -9.89 23.87 0.34
N THR A 508 -10.11 24.34 1.56
CA THR A 508 -9.52 23.79 2.78
C THR A 508 -10.39 22.64 3.33
N VAL A 509 -9.90 21.94 4.34
CA VAL A 509 -10.71 20.97 5.10
C VAL A 509 -12.01 21.61 5.60
N ASP A 510 -11.94 22.84 6.12
CA ASP A 510 -13.09 23.57 6.65
C ASP A 510 -14.11 23.92 5.56
N ASP A 511 -13.64 24.24 4.35
CA ASP A 511 -14.50 24.50 3.21
C ASP A 511 -15.25 23.23 2.79
N ILE A 512 -14.56 22.09 2.71
CA ILE A 512 -15.17 20.79 2.39
C ILE A 512 -16.23 20.43 3.43
N LEU A 513 -15.92 20.54 4.72
CA LEU A 513 -16.86 20.25 5.80
C LEU A 513 -18.07 21.20 5.78
N SER A 514 -17.84 22.49 5.54
CA SER A 514 -18.91 23.48 5.43
C SER A 514 -19.84 23.20 4.25
N MET A 515 -19.28 22.77 3.10
CA MET A 515 -20.08 22.37 1.94
C MET A 515 -20.99 21.18 2.27
N ILE A 516 -20.49 20.17 2.97
CA ILE A 516 -21.30 19.00 3.38
C ILE A 516 -22.36 19.39 4.40
N ASP A 517 -22.00 20.18 5.41
CA ASP A 517 -22.93 20.64 6.43
C ASP A 517 -24.05 21.51 5.83
N SER A 518 -23.75 22.26 4.77
CA SER A 518 -24.75 23.07 4.05
C SER A 518 -25.84 22.25 3.35
N LEU A 519 -25.59 20.94 3.12
CA LEU A 519 -26.59 20.02 2.60
C LEU A 519 -27.67 19.64 3.63
N GLY A 520 -27.48 20.02 4.90
CA GLY A 520 -28.40 19.67 5.98
C GLY A 520 -28.45 18.18 6.29
N LEU A 521 -27.38 17.45 5.98
CA LEU A 521 -27.23 16.03 6.27
C LEU A 521 -26.95 15.83 7.76
N GLU A 522 -27.58 14.83 8.36
CA GLU A 522 -27.28 14.45 9.74
C GLU A 522 -26.16 13.41 9.76
N ARG A 523 -25.10 13.66 10.54
CA ARG A 523 -24.00 12.70 10.79
C ARG A 523 -24.51 11.52 11.62
N ILE A 524 -23.95 10.33 11.37
CA ILE A 524 -24.20 9.15 12.22
C ILE A 524 -23.46 9.25 13.55
N VAL A 525 -22.23 9.76 13.56
CA VAL A 525 -21.41 9.90 14.77
C VAL A 525 -20.87 11.33 14.88
N ASP A 526 -20.80 11.81 16.12
CA ASP A 526 -20.19 13.08 16.49
C ASP A 526 -19.49 12.88 17.86
N THR A 527 -18.20 13.18 17.94
CA THR A 527 -17.42 13.07 19.19
C THR A 527 -17.16 14.42 19.88
N GLY A 528 -17.92 15.47 19.54
CA GLY A 528 -17.79 16.77 20.20
C GLY A 528 -16.64 17.66 19.67
N GLY A 529 -16.06 17.33 18.50
CA GLY A 529 -15.21 18.25 17.75
C GLY A 529 -13.70 18.06 17.86
N GLU A 530 -13.22 16.96 18.44
CA GLU A 530 -11.79 16.62 18.35
C GLU A 530 -11.47 16.08 16.95
N ARG A 531 -10.88 16.94 16.10
CA ARG A 531 -10.48 16.53 14.74
C ARG A 531 -9.55 15.32 14.81
N ASP A 532 -8.66 15.26 15.79
CA ASP A 532 -7.64 14.22 15.97
C ASP A 532 -8.20 12.84 16.36
N VAL A 533 -9.52 12.69 16.52
CA VAL A 533 -10.15 11.38 16.76
C VAL A 533 -10.85 10.91 15.50
N GLY A 534 -10.22 9.97 14.81
CA GLY A 534 -10.83 9.24 13.70
C GLY A 534 -11.80 8.19 14.20
N VAL A 535 -12.93 8.03 13.51
CA VAL A 535 -13.97 7.06 13.86
C VAL A 535 -14.36 6.22 12.64
N VAL A 536 -14.34 4.89 12.77
CA VAL A 536 -14.83 3.95 11.75
C VAL A 536 -15.95 3.10 12.33
N LEU A 537 -17.09 3.05 11.63
CA LEU A 537 -18.27 2.30 12.05
C LEU A 537 -18.50 1.03 11.24
N TYR A 538 -18.91 -0.02 11.94
CA TYR A 538 -19.26 -1.34 11.40
C TYR A 538 -20.63 -1.80 11.92
N ARG A 539 -21.41 -2.45 11.05
CA ARG A 539 -22.56 -3.27 11.42
C ARG A 539 -22.14 -4.74 11.38
N LEU A 540 -22.19 -5.43 12.52
CA LEU A 540 -21.66 -6.80 12.66
C LEU A 540 -22.67 -7.91 12.31
N GLY A 541 -23.88 -7.53 11.88
CA GLY A 541 -25.00 -8.44 11.64
C GLY A 541 -25.88 -8.60 12.88
N GLY A 542 -27.16 -8.90 12.68
CA GLY A 542 -28.14 -8.85 13.77
C GLY A 542 -28.23 -7.46 14.38
N ASP A 543 -28.38 -7.40 15.70
CA ASP A 543 -28.55 -6.15 16.45
C ASP A 543 -27.22 -5.65 17.05
N GLU A 544 -26.12 -5.72 16.29
CA GLU A 544 -24.79 -5.37 16.77
C GLU A 544 -24.05 -4.36 15.87
N MET A 545 -23.41 -3.38 16.51
CA MET A 545 -22.51 -2.42 15.87
C MET A 545 -21.18 -2.35 16.61
N MET A 546 -20.14 -2.01 15.87
CA MET A 546 -18.81 -1.73 16.40
C MET A 546 -18.32 -0.40 15.86
N MET A 547 -17.69 0.37 16.73
CA MET A 547 -16.99 1.60 16.41
C MET A 547 -15.53 1.38 16.75
N VAL A 548 -14.63 1.81 15.87
CA VAL A 548 -13.19 1.87 16.13
C VAL A 548 -12.77 3.32 16.18
N LEU A 549 -12.05 3.70 17.24
CA LEU A 549 -11.51 5.04 17.45
C LEU A 549 -10.00 5.01 17.29
N VAL A 550 -9.47 6.01 16.59
CA VAL A 550 -8.03 6.19 16.38
C VAL A 550 -7.63 7.61 16.76
N ASN A 551 -6.68 7.78 17.68
CA ASN A 551 -6.12 9.07 18.06
C ASN A 551 -4.90 9.42 17.20
N TYR A 552 -4.95 10.59 16.57
CA TYR A 552 -3.92 11.13 15.68
C TYR A 552 -3.01 12.17 16.36
N ASP A 553 -3.29 12.52 17.63
CA ASP A 553 -2.54 13.56 18.35
C ASP A 553 -1.19 13.04 18.85
N TYR A 554 -0.20 13.01 17.94
CA TYR A 554 1.16 12.59 18.23
C TYR A 554 2.06 13.79 18.56
N ASP A 555 2.66 13.81 19.75
CA ASP A 555 3.65 14.80 20.12
C ASP A 555 5.04 14.35 19.64
N TRP A 556 5.50 14.93 18.53
CA TRP A 556 6.84 14.68 17.99
C TRP A 556 8.00 15.06 18.95
N ASN A 557 7.77 15.94 19.93
CA ASN A 557 8.80 16.26 20.93
C ASN A 557 8.79 15.26 22.08
N GLY A 558 7.59 14.85 22.51
CA GLY A 558 7.36 13.81 23.53
C GLY A 558 7.62 12.40 23.01
N LYS A 559 7.60 12.21 21.69
CA LYS A 559 7.71 10.93 20.96
C LYS A 559 6.63 9.93 21.35
N ASP A 560 5.44 10.45 21.64
CA ASP A 560 4.32 9.68 22.17
C ASP A 560 2.99 10.37 21.82
N PHE A 561 1.89 9.65 21.95
CA PHE A 561 0.56 10.18 21.74
C PHE A 561 0.08 10.97 22.96
N ILE A 562 -0.57 12.09 22.70
CA ILE A 562 -1.31 12.85 23.71
C ILE A 562 -2.64 12.11 23.92
N GLU A 563 -2.73 11.38 25.04
CA GLU A 563 -3.93 10.65 25.42
C GLU A 563 -5.15 11.59 25.49
N LYS A 564 -6.22 11.22 24.77
CA LYS A 564 -7.51 11.90 24.82
C LYS A 564 -8.35 11.30 25.94
N ARG A 565 -9.07 12.14 26.69
CA ARG A 565 -9.87 11.70 27.85
C ARG A 565 -11.26 12.28 27.83
N GLY A 566 -12.23 11.48 28.28
CA GLY A 566 -13.62 11.89 28.39
C GLY A 566 -14.23 12.28 27.04
N ILE A 567 -13.99 11.48 26.00
CA ILE A 567 -14.48 11.77 24.66
C ILE A 567 -16.00 11.53 24.66
N ASP A 568 -16.78 12.60 24.55
CA ASP A 568 -18.22 12.54 24.44
C ASP A 568 -18.62 12.01 23.06
N ILE A 569 -19.27 10.86 22.99
CA ILE A 569 -19.71 10.24 21.74
C ILE A 569 -21.23 10.30 21.64
N ASN A 570 -21.71 10.92 20.55
CA ASN A 570 -23.10 10.95 20.15
C ASN A 570 -23.29 10.10 18.89
N LEU A 571 -23.92 8.95 19.02
CA LEU A 571 -24.20 8.02 17.94
C LEU A 571 -25.69 8.04 17.60
N ARG A 572 -26.04 8.47 16.40
CA ARG A 572 -27.40 8.35 15.86
C ARG A 572 -27.65 6.92 15.41
N LEU A 573 -28.61 6.28 16.05
CA LEU A 573 -28.98 4.90 15.75
C LEU A 573 -29.88 4.83 14.51
N PRO A 574 -29.85 3.72 13.75
CA PRO A 574 -30.85 3.45 12.73
C PRO A 574 -32.27 3.53 13.29
N SER A 575 -33.23 4.03 12.50
CA SER A 575 -34.60 4.30 12.97
C SER A 575 -35.38 3.06 13.43
N ASP A 576 -34.93 1.88 13.01
CA ASP A 576 -35.43 0.56 13.42
C ASP A 576 -34.88 0.09 14.77
N VAL A 577 -33.91 0.80 15.36
CA VAL A 577 -33.39 0.47 16.68
C VAL A 577 -34.27 1.05 17.79
N VAL A 578 -34.93 0.15 18.53
CA VAL A 578 -35.89 0.54 19.60
C VAL A 578 -35.24 0.57 20.98
N ASP A 579 -34.25 -0.29 21.24
CA ASP A 579 -33.59 -0.41 22.54
C ASP A 579 -32.09 -0.71 22.41
N VAL A 580 -31.30 -0.16 23.34
CA VAL A 580 -29.86 -0.43 23.48
C VAL A 580 -29.66 -1.27 24.73
N ARG A 581 -29.21 -2.51 24.56
CA ARG A 581 -29.07 -3.47 25.67
C ARG A 581 -27.77 -3.24 26.43
N ASN A 582 -26.68 -2.98 25.72
CA ASN A 582 -25.38 -2.70 26.33
C ASN A 582 -24.49 -1.86 25.41
N ILE A 583 -23.56 -1.15 26.05
CA ILE A 583 -22.38 -0.57 25.44
C ILE A 583 -21.19 -1.07 26.24
N CYS A 584 -20.12 -1.46 25.55
CA CYS A 584 -18.83 -1.60 26.18
C CYS A 584 -17.71 -0.98 25.36
N THR A 585 -16.61 -0.68 26.04
CA THR A 585 -15.39 -0.13 25.45
C THR A 585 -14.21 -1.05 25.76
N ALA A 586 -13.23 -1.11 24.87
CA ALA A 586 -11.94 -1.75 25.14
C ALA A 586 -10.81 -0.97 24.45
N THR A 587 -9.59 -1.09 24.98
CA THR A 587 -8.36 -0.52 24.42
C THR A 587 -7.23 -1.55 24.48
N PRO A 588 -6.09 -1.36 23.79
CA PRO A 588 -4.93 -2.24 23.94
C PRO A 588 -4.42 -2.37 25.38
N ALA A 589 -4.59 -1.35 26.23
CA ALA A 589 -4.20 -1.38 27.64
C ALA A 589 -5.21 -2.14 28.53
N ASP A 590 -6.49 -2.16 28.14
CA ASP A 590 -7.55 -2.89 28.80
C ASP A 590 -8.46 -3.55 27.75
N SER A 591 -8.07 -4.76 27.32
CA SER A 591 -8.78 -5.46 26.25
C SER A 591 -10.14 -5.99 26.69
N ALA A 592 -10.46 -5.97 27.98
CA ALA A 592 -11.75 -6.38 28.47
C ALA A 592 -12.83 -5.37 28.05
N CYS A 593 -13.92 -5.90 27.48
CA CYS A 593 -15.12 -5.13 27.13
C CYS A 593 -15.80 -4.58 28.42
N LEU A 594 -15.41 -3.37 28.82
CA LEU A 594 -15.91 -2.67 30.01
C LEU A 594 -17.25 -2.00 29.73
N ARG A 595 -18.28 -2.36 30.49
CA ARG A 595 -19.63 -1.79 30.35
C ARG A 595 -19.61 -0.27 30.61
N ARG A 596 -20.32 0.49 29.77
CA ARG A 596 -20.52 1.93 29.94
C ARG A 596 -21.96 2.29 30.24
N ASP A 597 -22.11 3.38 30.98
CA ASP A 597 -23.37 4.08 31.12
C ASP A 597 -23.63 4.90 29.85
N PHE A 598 -24.90 5.05 29.51
CA PHE A 598 -25.32 5.78 28.31
C PHE A 598 -26.69 6.40 28.51
N SER A 599 -27.02 7.34 27.63
CA SER A 599 -28.37 7.90 27.51
C SER A 599 -28.86 7.76 26.08
N LEU A 600 -30.15 7.48 25.90
CA LEU A 600 -30.79 7.39 24.59
C LEU A 600 -31.92 8.42 24.53
N GLN A 601 -31.75 9.46 23.72
CA GLN A 601 -32.75 10.51 23.55
C GLN A 601 -32.95 10.83 22.07
N GLY A 602 -34.17 10.69 21.57
CA GLY A 602 -34.51 11.04 20.19
C GLY A 602 -33.75 10.21 19.14
N GLY A 603 -33.41 8.95 19.44
CA GLY A 603 -32.59 8.09 18.57
C GLY A 603 -31.09 8.37 18.63
N ILE A 604 -30.64 9.29 19.48
CA ILE A 604 -29.23 9.60 19.71
C ILE A 604 -28.78 8.92 21.00
N LEU A 605 -27.78 8.05 20.87
CA LEU A 605 -27.09 7.38 21.95
C LEU A 605 -25.88 8.22 22.36
N SER A 606 -25.88 8.72 23.59
CA SER A 606 -24.79 9.53 24.14
C SER A 606 -24.07 8.79 25.26
N PHE A 607 -22.76 8.69 25.20
CA PHE A 607 -21.89 8.07 26.20
C PHE A 607 -20.47 8.66 26.15
N GLU A 608 -19.68 8.43 27.19
CA GLU A 608 -18.28 8.89 27.27
C GLU A 608 -17.32 7.73 27.02
N PHE A 609 -16.30 7.95 26.17
CA PHE A 609 -15.14 7.07 26.06
C PHE A 609 -14.03 7.60 26.98
N PRO A 610 -13.55 6.81 27.96
CA PRO A 610 -12.80 7.35 29.09
C PRO A 610 -11.41 7.84 28.71
N ASP A 611 -10.59 6.99 28.09
CA ASP A 611 -9.18 7.22 27.85
C ASP A 611 -8.81 6.55 26.51
N LEU A 612 -8.28 7.32 25.56
CA LEU A 612 -7.86 6.86 24.24
C LEU A 612 -6.41 7.30 24.02
N GLU A 613 -5.49 6.34 24.18
CA GLU A 613 -4.07 6.54 23.85
C GLU A 613 -3.88 6.61 22.33
N VAL A 614 -4.10 5.49 21.62
CA VAL A 614 -4.06 5.42 20.15
C VAL A 614 -5.29 4.73 19.59
N LEU A 615 -5.62 3.55 20.12
CA LEU A 615 -6.70 2.71 19.60
C LEU A 615 -7.74 2.40 20.67
N GLY A 616 -9.01 2.45 20.28
CA GLY A 616 -10.13 2.03 21.10
C GLY A 616 -11.24 1.42 20.27
N ILE A 617 -12.07 0.59 20.89
CA ILE A 617 -13.31 0.13 20.28
C ILE A 617 -14.49 0.41 21.20
N VAL A 618 -15.65 0.63 20.58
CA VAL A 618 -16.95 0.58 21.25
C VAL A 618 -17.75 -0.54 20.60
N ARG A 619 -18.29 -1.45 21.42
CA ARG A 619 -19.23 -2.46 20.98
C ARG A 619 -20.62 -2.11 21.51
N LEU A 620 -21.58 -2.09 20.61
CA LEU A 620 -22.97 -1.75 20.87
C LEU A 620 -23.85 -2.96 20.53
N ASN A 621 -24.61 -3.45 21.51
CA ASN A 621 -25.68 -4.40 21.26
C ASN A 621 -27.04 -3.72 21.48
N TYR A 622 -27.87 -3.75 20.45
CA TYR A 622 -29.23 -3.23 20.44
C TYR A 622 -30.24 -4.36 20.19
N GLY A 623 -31.49 -4.04 19.88
CA GLY A 623 -32.47 -4.98 19.31
C GLY A 623 -33.87 -4.86 19.87
N ASP A 624 -34.80 -5.58 19.24
CA ASP A 624 -36.18 -5.71 19.72
C ASP A 624 -36.17 -6.49 21.05
N GLY A 625 -36.66 -5.87 22.12
CA GLY A 625 -36.62 -6.42 23.49
C GLY A 625 -37.37 -7.74 23.69
#